data_AF-A0A2K3LXV1-F1
#
_entry.id   AF-A0A2K3LXV1-F1
#
_cell.length_a   1.000
_cell.length_b   1.000
_cell.length_c   1.000
_cell.angle_alpha   90.00
_cell.angle_beta   90.00
_cell.angle_gamma   90.00
#
_symmetry.space_group_name_H-M   'P 1'
#
loop_
_entity.id
_entity.type
_entity.pdbx_description
1 polymer ?
#
loop_
_entity_poly.entity_id
_entity_poly.type
_entity_poly.pdbx_seq_one_letter_code
_entity_poly.pdbx_strand_id
1 'polypeptide(L)'
;DVPLVSTNRWEKPRIGWLKCNVDEAFFVSAGRTAMGACFRNNSGEFMAGITQWKQLTLSTEEGEAWTLLQAMNEAKSRGFENVQFESDSQVLVDAIRTK
;
A
#
# COMPACT_ATOMS: atom_id res chain seq x y z
N ASP A 1 10.72 26.11 12.65
CA ASP A 1 10.94 24.79 12.04
C ASP A 1 11.14 23.73 13.11
N VAL A 2 10.09 22.97 13.40
CA VAL A 2 10.17 21.80 14.28
C VAL A 2 10.50 20.60 13.39
N PRO A 3 11.57 19.85 13.65
CA PRO A 3 11.87 18.67 12.87
C PRO A 3 10.74 17.66 13.10
N LEU A 4 10.10 17.23 12.02
CA LEU A 4 9.20 16.08 12.04
C LEU A 4 10.06 14.86 12.38
N VAL A 5 10.19 14.58 13.68
CA VAL A 5 10.57 13.25 14.13
C VAL A 5 9.48 12.34 13.59
N SER A 6 9.81 11.57 12.56
CA SER A 6 9.01 10.47 12.07
C SER A 6 8.83 9.49 13.22
N THR A 7 7.84 9.70 14.08
CA THR A 7 7.35 8.62 14.91
C THR A 7 6.80 7.61 13.92
N ASN A 8 7.40 6.41 13.82
CA ASN A 8 6.90 5.28 13.03
C ASN A 8 5.56 4.77 13.59
N ARG A 9 4.58 5.67 13.70
CA ARG A 9 3.25 5.45 14.21
C ARG A 9 2.31 5.77 13.08
N TRP A 10 1.33 4.90 12.89
CA TRP A 10 0.25 5.16 11.96
C TRP A 10 -0.45 6.45 12.36
N GLU A 11 -0.61 7.36 11.40
CA GLU A 11 -1.38 8.59 11.57
C GLU A 11 -2.59 8.55 10.65
N LYS A 12 -3.71 9.15 11.06
CA LYS A 12 -4.85 9.31 10.16
C LYS A 12 -4.51 10.22 8.97
N PRO A 13 -5.07 10.00 7.76
CA PRO A 13 -4.84 10.88 6.62
C PRO A 13 -5.46 12.27 6.86
N ARG A 14 -5.11 13.26 6.04
CA ARG A 14 -5.74 14.59 6.07
C ARG A 14 -7.23 14.50 5.72
N ILE A 15 -8.03 15.50 6.12
CA ILE A 15 -9.43 15.59 5.69
C ILE A 15 -9.49 15.64 4.15
N GLY A 16 -10.40 14.85 3.56
CA GLY A 16 -10.51 14.70 2.10
C GLY A 16 -9.51 13.73 1.47
N TRP A 17 -8.62 13.13 2.27
CA TRP A 17 -7.68 12.10 1.83
C TRP A 17 -8.06 10.72 2.35
N LEU A 18 -7.70 9.71 1.58
CA LEU A 18 -7.66 8.32 2.02
C LEU A 18 -6.23 7.90 2.35
N LYS A 19 -6.10 6.95 3.25
CA LYS A 19 -4.87 6.20 3.50
C LYS A 19 -5.06 4.78 2.99
N CYS A 20 -4.11 4.26 2.23
CA CYS A 20 -4.12 2.90 1.73
C CYS A 20 -2.90 2.14 2.29
N ASN A 21 -3.15 1.19 3.18
CA ASN A 21 -2.12 0.26 3.65
C ASN A 21 -2.06 -0.92 2.68
N VAL A 22 -0.86 -1.26 2.20
CA VAL A 22 -0.62 -2.35 1.24
C VAL A 22 0.38 -3.35 1.82
N ASP A 23 0.22 -4.62 1.47
CA ASP A 23 1.10 -5.71 1.94
C ASP A 23 1.00 -6.93 0.99
N GLU A 24 2.11 -7.63 0.75
CA GLU A 24 2.13 -8.89 0.02
C GLU A 24 2.24 -10.13 0.91
N ALA A 25 1.87 -11.28 0.36
CA ALA A 25 2.06 -12.56 1.02
C ALA A 25 2.60 -13.60 0.04
N PHE A 26 3.65 -14.31 0.47
CA PHE A 26 4.28 -15.36 -0.33
C PHE A 26 3.87 -16.75 0.14
N PHE A 27 3.27 -17.53 -0.76
CA PHE A 27 2.92 -18.93 -0.55
C PHE A 27 3.86 -19.81 -1.39
N VAL A 28 5.12 -19.90 -0.96
CA VAL A 28 6.23 -20.51 -1.73
C VAL A 28 5.92 -21.95 -2.14
N SER A 29 5.39 -22.77 -1.23
CA SER A 29 5.02 -24.16 -1.53
C SER A 29 3.92 -24.29 -2.58
N ALA A 30 3.07 -23.28 -2.70
CA ALA A 30 2.00 -23.21 -3.70
C ALA A 30 2.41 -22.47 -4.97
N GLY A 31 3.63 -21.91 -5.04
CA GLY A 31 4.09 -21.12 -6.18
C GLY A 31 3.28 -19.84 -6.40
N ARG A 32 2.81 -19.19 -5.34
CA ARG A 32 1.90 -18.03 -5.42
C ARG A 32 2.41 -16.83 -4.64
N THR A 33 2.17 -15.65 -5.19
CA THR A 33 2.20 -14.38 -4.48
C THR A 33 0.79 -13.82 -4.42
N ALA A 34 0.36 -13.40 -3.24
CA ALA A 34 -0.87 -12.70 -2.99
C ALA A 34 -0.59 -11.28 -2.50
N MET A 35 -1.61 -10.44 -2.50
CA MET A 35 -1.54 -9.08 -1.99
C MET A 35 -2.84 -8.70 -1.29
N GLY A 36 -2.74 -7.75 -0.37
CA GLY A 36 -3.85 -7.06 0.27
C GLY A 36 -3.66 -5.55 0.25
N ALA A 37 -4.75 -4.81 0.08
CA ALA A 37 -4.78 -3.37 0.29
C ALA A 37 -6.03 -2.94 1.05
N CYS A 38 -5.90 -1.93 1.91
CA CYS A 38 -6.99 -1.43 2.76
C CYS A 38 -7.03 0.10 2.75
N PHE A 39 -8.13 0.66 2.25
CA PHE A 39 -8.38 2.10 2.18
C PHE A 39 -9.20 2.56 3.38
N ARG A 40 -8.72 3.59 4.09
CA ARG A 40 -9.39 4.23 5.22
C ARG A 40 -9.46 5.73 5.05
N ASN A 41 -10.54 6.36 5.52
CA ASN A 41 -10.65 7.82 5.55
C ASN A 41 -10.05 8.41 6.84
N ASN A 42 -10.10 9.74 6.98
CA ASN A 42 -9.59 10.45 8.17
C ASN A 42 -10.35 10.14 9.48
N SER A 43 -11.56 9.58 9.42
CA SER A 43 -12.28 9.07 10.59
C SER A 43 -11.86 7.64 10.96
N GLY A 44 -10.95 7.02 10.19
CA GLY A 44 -10.54 5.63 10.35
C GLY A 44 -11.52 4.61 9.77
N GLU A 45 -12.58 5.09 9.11
CA GLU A 45 -13.62 4.24 8.52
C GLU A 45 -13.06 3.51 7.31
N PHE A 46 -13.44 2.23 7.19
CA PHE A 46 -13.08 1.41 6.05
C PHE A 46 -13.87 1.86 4.81
N MET A 47 -13.14 2.17 3.74
CA MET A 47 -13.74 2.67 2.48
C MET A 47 -13.74 1.60 1.40
N ALA A 48 -12.66 0.83 1.31
CA ALA A 48 -12.50 -0.25 0.35
C ALA A 48 -11.34 -1.16 0.76
N GLY A 49 -11.36 -2.39 0.25
CA GLY A 49 -10.25 -3.32 0.38
C GLY A 49 -10.14 -4.17 -0.87
N ILE A 50 -8.92 -4.60 -1.18
CA ILE A 50 -8.66 -5.50 -2.31
C ILE A 50 -7.77 -6.63 -1.84
N THR A 51 -8.01 -7.79 -2.43
CA THR A 51 -7.09 -8.92 -2.36
C THR A 51 -6.95 -9.52 -3.74
N GLN A 52 -5.72 -9.76 -4.17
CA GLN A 52 -5.43 -10.44 -5.43
C GLN A 52 -4.33 -11.47 -5.23
N TRP A 53 -4.21 -12.40 -6.16
CA TRP A 53 -3.10 -13.34 -6.19
C TRP A 53 -2.76 -13.71 -7.63
N LYS A 54 -1.52 -14.17 -7.85
CA LYS A 54 -1.08 -14.74 -9.11
C LYS A 54 -0.30 -16.02 -8.91
N GLN A 55 -0.38 -16.92 -9.88
CA GLN A 55 0.32 -18.20 -9.90
C GLN A 55 1.78 -18.03 -10.33
N LEU A 56 2.51 -17.22 -9.56
CA LEU A 56 3.93 -16.95 -9.72
C LEU A 56 4.46 -16.50 -8.35
N THR A 57 5.58 -17.08 -7.91
CA THR A 57 6.33 -16.58 -6.75
C THR A 57 7.26 -15.46 -7.22
N LEU A 58 6.96 -14.24 -6.82
CA LEU A 58 7.82 -13.07 -7.06
C LEU A 58 8.96 -12.99 -6.04
N SER A 59 9.96 -12.15 -6.33
CA SER A 59 10.84 -11.64 -5.27
C SER A 59 10.06 -10.74 -4.30
N THR A 60 10.65 -10.43 -3.14
CA THR A 60 10.08 -9.48 -2.18
C THR A 60 9.85 -8.12 -2.82
N GLU A 61 10.86 -7.57 -3.51
CA GLU A 61 10.79 -6.26 -4.15
C GLU A 61 9.75 -6.22 -5.28
N GLU A 62 9.69 -7.28 -6.09
CA GLU A 62 8.67 -7.42 -7.13
C GLU A 62 7.26 -7.53 -6.54
N GLY A 63 7.11 -8.26 -5.42
CA GLY A 63 5.86 -8.43 -4.68
C GLY A 63 5.31 -7.11 -4.18
N GLU A 64 6.13 -6.38 -3.42
CA GLU A 64 5.84 -5.05 -2.89
C GLU A 64 5.45 -4.06 -4.00
N ALA A 65 6.25 -3.98 -5.07
CA ALA A 65 5.97 -3.11 -6.20
C ALA A 65 4.66 -3.48 -6.93
N TRP A 66 4.41 -4.78 -7.09
CA TRP A 66 3.16 -5.27 -7.69
C TRP A 66 1.95 -4.96 -6.81
N THR A 67 2.04 -5.16 -5.50
CA THR A 67 1.00 -4.84 -4.52
C THR A 67 0.63 -3.37 -4.56
N LEU A 68 1.62 -2.47 -4.51
CA LEU A 68 1.38 -1.03 -4.62
C LEU A 68 0.73 -0.66 -5.95
N LEU A 69 1.19 -1.22 -7.07
CA LEU A 69 0.60 -0.99 -8.38
C LEU A 69 -0.88 -1.40 -8.44
N GLN A 70 -1.25 -2.55 -7.87
CA GLN A 70 -2.66 -2.97 -7.83
C GLN A 70 -3.50 -2.03 -6.96
N ALA A 71 -2.98 -1.59 -5.81
CA ALA A 71 -3.67 -0.62 -4.98
C ALA A 71 -3.88 0.73 -5.69
N MET A 72 -2.88 1.22 -6.45
CA MET A 72 -3.01 2.45 -7.25
C MET A 72 -4.03 2.29 -8.37
N ASN A 73 -4.05 1.15 -9.05
CA ASN A 73 -5.05 0.87 -10.08
C ASN A 73 -6.47 0.82 -9.50
N GLU A 74 -6.64 0.24 -8.32
CA GLU A 74 -7.94 0.26 -7.62
C GLU A 74 -8.35 1.67 -7.22
N ALA A 75 -7.44 2.46 -6.67
CA ALA A 75 -7.72 3.85 -6.31
C ALA A 75 -8.23 4.62 -7.54
N LYS A 76 -7.55 4.46 -8.68
CA LYS A 76 -7.94 5.07 -9.95
C LYS A 76 -9.30 4.57 -10.45
N SER A 77 -9.57 3.26 -10.38
CA SER A 77 -10.84 2.68 -10.86
C SER A 77 -12.05 3.18 -10.05
N ARG A 78 -11.84 3.51 -8.77
CA ARG A 78 -12.85 4.05 -7.86
C ARG A 78 -12.97 5.57 -7.86
N GLY A 79 -12.11 6.28 -8.60
CA GLY A 79 -12.07 7.74 -8.58
C GLY A 79 -11.54 8.32 -7.27
N PHE A 80 -10.69 7.58 -6.54
CA PHE A 80 -10.02 8.10 -5.35
C PHE A 80 -8.85 8.98 -5.77
N GLU A 81 -9.07 10.30 -5.75
CA GLU A 81 -8.09 11.28 -6.24
C GLU A 81 -6.94 11.53 -5.25
N ASN A 82 -7.24 11.54 -3.95
CA ASN A 82 -6.29 11.91 -2.89
C ASN A 82 -6.00 10.72 -1.98
N VAL A 83 -4.96 9.96 -2.29
CA VAL A 83 -4.58 8.75 -1.54
C VAL A 83 -3.13 8.83 -1.08
N GLN A 84 -2.92 8.58 0.21
CA GLN A 84 -1.60 8.32 0.79
C GLN A 84 -1.40 6.80 0.92
N PHE A 85 -0.44 6.25 0.19
CA PHE A 85 -0.08 4.83 0.28
C PHE A 85 0.99 4.60 1.35
N GLU A 86 0.87 3.51 2.09
CA GLU A 86 1.82 3.05 3.09
C GLU A 86 2.15 1.57 2.85
N SER A 87 3.44 1.25 2.80
CA SER A 87 4.03 -0.09 2.77
C SER A 87 5.07 -0.16 3.88
N ASP A 88 5.30 -1.35 4.42
CA ASP A 88 6.35 -1.65 5.38
C ASP A 88 7.72 -1.95 4.72
N SER A 89 7.77 -2.08 3.39
CA SER A 89 9.02 -2.16 2.63
C SER A 89 9.68 -0.80 2.46
N GLN A 90 10.71 -0.57 3.27
CA GLN A 90 11.59 0.60 3.13
C GLN A 90 12.26 0.65 1.75
N VAL A 91 12.61 -0.51 1.16
CA VAL A 91 13.23 -0.61 -0.17
C VAL A 91 12.29 -0.05 -1.24
N LEU A 92 11.01 -0.44 -1.22
CA LEU A 92 10.00 0.08 -2.14
C LEU A 92 9.82 1.59 -1.95
N VAL A 93 9.66 2.01 -0.69
CA VAL A 93 9.42 3.42 -0.33
C VAL A 93 10.57 4.30 -0.82
N ASP A 94 11.82 3.88 -0.61
CA ASP A 94 13.00 4.63 -1.04
C ASP A 94 13.11 4.67 -2.57
N ALA A 95 12.85 3.55 -3.26
CA ALA A 95 12.93 3.47 -4.72
C ALA A 95 11.95 4.42 -5.43
N ILE A 96 10.74 4.59 -4.90
CA ILE A 96 9.71 5.44 -5.52
C ILE A 96 9.82 6.90 -5.08
N ARG A 97 10.39 7.16 -3.90
CA ARG A 97 10.64 8.54 -3.42
C ARG A 97 11.87 9.19 -4.05
N THR A 98 12.58 8.50 -4.93
CA THR A 98 13.79 9.02 -5.56
C THR A 98 13.48 10.33 -6.32
N LYS A 99 14.27 11.35 -5.98
CA LYS A 99 14.10 12.78 -6.26
C LYS A 99 13.90 13.18 -7.72
#